data_AF-A0A352PW56-F1
#
_entry.id   AF-A0A352PW56-F1
#
_cell.length_a   1.000
_cell.length_b   1.000
_cell.length_c   1.000
_cell.angle_alpha   90.00
_cell.angle_beta   90.00
_cell.angle_gamma   90.00
#
_symmetry.space_group_name_H-M   'P 1'
#
loop_
_entity.id
_entity.type
_entity.pdbx_description
1 polymer ?
#
loop_
_entity_poly.entity_id
_entity_poly.type
_entity_poly.pdbx_seq_one_letter_code
_entity_poly.pdbx_strand_id
1 'polypeptide(L)'
;MAVAQKMLEYMGKSSWIRKMFEEGARLKQIHGADKVFDFSLGNPNVPPPEAVHDKLRQLVHNLSPGMHGYMPNAGYLETRAAVAAQLTLDKGV
;
A
#
# COMPACT_ATOMS: atom_id res chain seq x y z
N MET A 1 32.27 -1.54 -10.27
CA MET A 1 31.26 -2.05 -9.32
C MET A 1 30.52 -3.21 -9.98
N ALA A 2 30.49 -4.39 -9.37
CA ALA A 2 29.75 -5.53 -9.91
C ALA A 2 28.27 -5.42 -9.52
N VAL A 3 27.50 -4.65 -10.29
CA VAL A 3 26.04 -4.59 -10.20
C VAL A 3 25.48 -5.20 -11.48
N ALA A 4 24.45 -6.04 -11.36
CA ALA A 4 23.80 -6.62 -12.53
C ALA A 4 23.29 -5.49 -13.47
N GLN A 5 23.58 -5.59 -14.76
CA GLN A 5 23.21 -4.58 -15.76
C GLN A 5 21.71 -4.21 -15.70
N LYS A 6 20.85 -5.22 -15.53
CA LYS A 6 19.40 -5.05 -15.38
C LYS A 6 19.01 -4.15 -14.20
N MET A 7 19.75 -4.21 -13.10
CA MET A 7 19.51 -3.34 -11.93
C MET A 7 19.90 -1.89 -12.23
N LEU A 8 21.00 -1.67 -12.96
CA LEU A 8 21.40 -0.32 -13.39
C LEU A 8 20.35 0.29 -14.31
N GLU A 9 19.76 -0.49 -15.22
CA GLU A 9 18.68 -0.03 -16.09
C GLU A 9 17.40 0.33 -15.31
N TYR A 10 17.02 -0.47 -14.32
CA TYR A 10 15.87 -0.15 -13.46
C TYR A 10 16.11 1.13 -12.64
N MET A 11 17.34 1.35 -12.15
CA MET A 11 17.69 2.58 -11.44
C MET A 11 17.66 3.80 -12.37
N GLY A 12 18.14 3.66 -13.61
CA GLY A 12 18.11 4.73 -14.61
C GLY A 12 16.70 5.13 -15.04
N LYS A 13 15.77 4.16 -15.09
CA LYS A 13 14.34 4.36 -15.40
C LYS A 13 13.51 4.83 -14.19
N SER A 14 14.08 5.74 -13.39
CA SER A 14 13.38 6.38 -12.28
C SER A 14 11.96 6.84 -12.65
N SER A 15 11.00 6.61 -11.75
CA SER A 15 9.59 6.93 -11.98
C SER A 15 9.38 8.43 -12.18
N TRP A 16 8.91 8.82 -13.38
CA TRP A 16 8.52 10.19 -13.69
C TRP A 16 7.42 10.71 -12.75
N ILE A 17 6.48 9.84 -12.33
CA ILE A 17 5.44 10.17 -11.35
C ILE A 17 6.06 10.62 -10.03
N ARG A 18 7.10 9.91 -9.56
CA ARG A 18 7.79 10.27 -8.30
C ARG A 18 8.51 11.61 -8.41
N LYS A 19 9.17 11.87 -9.54
CA LYS A 19 9.83 13.17 -9.79
C LYS A 19 8.81 14.32 -9.78
N MET A 20 7.66 14.13 -10.42
CA MET A 20 6.60 15.14 -10.43
C MET A 20 6.00 15.37 -9.05
N PHE A 21 5.83 14.31 -8.25
CA PHE A 21 5.37 14.42 -6.86
C PHE A 21 6.36 15.21 -5.99
N GLU A 22 7.66 14.93 -6.11
CA GLU A 22 8.71 15.66 -5.38
C GLU A 22 8.79 17.12 -5.82
N GLU A 23 8.65 17.39 -7.12
CA GLU A 23 8.57 18.76 -7.64
C GLU A 23 7.31 19.48 -7.16
N GLY A 24 6.17 18.80 -7.11
CA GLY A 24 4.94 19.32 -6.52
C GLY A 24 5.15 19.71 -5.05
N ALA A 25 5.84 18.87 -4.26
CA ALA A 25 6.19 19.19 -2.88
C ALA A 25 7.09 20.44 -2.77
N ARG A 26 8.09 20.57 -3.65
CA ARG A 26 8.96 21.76 -3.73
C ARG A 26 8.16 23.02 -4.07
N LEU A 27 7.28 22.96 -5.07
CA LEU A 27 6.46 24.09 -5.49
C LEU A 27 5.46 24.50 -4.40
N LYS A 28 4.89 23.54 -3.65
CA LYS A 28 3.99 23.82 -2.51
C LYS A 28 4.70 24.63 -1.41
N GLN A 29 5.99 24.36 -1.17
CA GLN A 29 6.80 25.14 -0.22
C GLN A 29 7.06 26.58 -0.69
N ILE A 30 7.18 26.80 -2.00
CA ILE A 30 7.50 28.12 -2.58
C ILE A 30 6.24 28.98 -2.75
N HIS A 31 5.14 28.37 -3.22
CA HIS A 31 3.96 29.11 -3.66
C HIS A 31 2.76 28.98 -2.71
N GLY A 32 2.79 28.02 -1.78
CA GLY A 32 1.64 27.62 -0.96
C GLY A 32 0.95 26.38 -1.52
N ALA A 33 0.43 25.53 -0.63
CA ALA A 33 -0.21 24.27 -1.01
C ALA A 33 -1.52 24.45 -1.79
N ASP A 34 -2.20 25.57 -1.57
CA ASP A 34 -3.42 26.01 -2.24
C ASP A 34 -3.20 26.42 -3.72
N LYS A 35 -1.95 26.66 -4.13
CA LYS A 35 -1.60 27.14 -5.48
C LYS A 35 -0.96 26.09 -6.38
N VAL A 36 -0.84 24.84 -5.90
CA VAL A 36 -0.19 23.75 -6.64
C VAL A 36 -1.15 22.58 -6.78
N PHE A 37 -1.64 22.40 -8.00
CA PHE A 37 -2.57 21.33 -8.37
C PHE A 37 -1.79 20.07 -8.78
N ASP A 38 -1.40 19.29 -7.78
CA ASP A 38 -0.60 18.09 -7.95
C ASP A 38 -1.49 16.86 -8.18
N PHE A 39 -1.62 16.45 -9.45
CA PHE A 39 -2.34 15.25 -9.88
C PHE A 39 -1.41 14.09 -10.24
N SER A 40 -0.17 14.10 -9.71
CA SER A 40 0.85 13.13 -10.11
C SER A 40 0.63 11.74 -9.48
N LEU A 41 0.49 11.67 -8.15
CA LEU A 41 0.52 10.44 -7.38
C LEU A 41 -0.88 9.91 -7.07
N GLY A 42 -1.14 8.65 -7.42
CA GLY A 42 -2.42 7.97 -7.23
C GLY A 42 -2.60 7.28 -5.88
N ASN A 43 -2.13 7.89 -4.78
CA ASN A 43 -2.36 7.33 -3.45
C ASN A 43 -3.84 7.49 -3.06
N PRO A 44 -4.48 6.49 -2.43
CA PRO A 44 -5.78 6.68 -1.79
C PRO A 44 -5.72 7.82 -0.77
N ASN A 45 -6.70 8.71 -0.80
CA ASN A 45 -6.75 9.91 0.06
C ASN A 45 -7.91 9.90 1.07
N VAL A 46 -8.67 8.81 1.13
CA VAL A 46 -9.76 8.62 2.08
C VAL A 46 -9.27 7.70 3.20
N PRO A 47 -9.52 8.04 4.49
CA PRO A 47 -9.16 7.17 5.59
C PRO A 47 -9.90 5.82 5.49
N PRO A 48 -9.32 4.72 6.02
CA PRO A 48 -10.00 3.44 6.04
C PRO A 48 -11.23 3.48 6.98
N PRO A 49 -12.21 2.57 6.80
CA PRO A 49 -13.33 2.44 7.73
C PRO A 49 -12.88 2.15 9.17
N GLU A 50 -13.63 2.60 10.17
CA GLU A 50 -13.32 2.43 11.61
C GLU A 50 -13.10 0.96 11.99
N ALA A 51 -13.85 0.04 11.36
CA ALA A 51 -13.70 -1.41 11.55
C ALA A 51 -12.25 -1.91 11.33
N VAL A 52 -11.49 -1.29 10.43
CA VAL A 52 -10.07 -1.62 10.21
C VAL A 52 -9.23 -1.26 11.43
N HIS A 53 -9.44 -0.09 12.01
CA HIS A 53 -8.73 0.36 13.21
C HIS A 53 -9.06 -0.51 14.42
N ASP A 54 -10.33 -0.84 14.62
CA ASP A 54 -10.78 -1.69 15.72
C ASP A 54 -10.19 -3.08 15.65
N LYS A 55 -10.23 -3.69 14.45
CA LYS A 55 -9.68 -5.03 14.26
C LYS A 55 -8.17 -5.05 14.44
N LEU A 56 -7.46 -4.03 13.95
CA LEU A 56 -6.01 -3.92 14.12
C LEU A 56 -5.65 -3.84 15.61
N ARG A 57 -6.35 -3.00 16.40
CA ARG A 57 -6.15 -2.92 17.85
C ARG A 57 -6.36 -4.29 18.52
N GLN A 58 -7.43 -4.99 18.17
CA GLN A 58 -7.71 -6.33 18.71
C GLN A 58 -6.56 -7.31 18.41
N LEU A 59 -6.05 -7.32 17.18
CA LEU A 59 -5.00 -8.24 16.75
C LEU A 59 -3.65 -7.95 17.42
N VAL A 60 -3.29 -6.67 17.56
CA VAL A 60 -2.05 -6.25 18.23
C VAL A 60 -2.04 -6.64 19.71
N HIS A 61 -3.20 -6.66 20.37
CA HIS A 61 -3.32 -7.10 21.75
C HIS A 61 -3.53 -8.62 21.92
N ASN A 62 -3.54 -9.41 20.83
CA ASN A 62 -3.72 -10.84 20.92
C ASN A 62 -2.39 -11.55 21.21
N LEU A 63 -2.25 -12.06 22.43
CA LEU A 63 -1.03 -12.74 22.92
C LEU A 63 -1.04 -14.25 22.69
N SER A 64 -1.94 -14.76 21.84
CA SER A 64 -1.99 -16.20 21.54
C SER A 64 -0.66 -16.65 20.92
N PRO A 65 -0.05 -17.75 21.39
CA PRO A 65 1.20 -18.25 20.82
C PRO A 65 1.09 -18.45 19.31
N GLY A 66 2.07 -17.93 18.57
CA GLY A 66 2.12 -18.05 17.11
C GLY A 66 1.26 -17.05 16.33
N MET A 67 0.48 -16.17 16.99
CA MET A 67 -0.37 -15.17 16.32
C MET A 67 0.40 -14.29 15.32
N HIS A 68 1.62 -13.89 15.68
CA HIS A 68 2.48 -13.04 14.84
C HIS A 68 3.56 -13.84 14.09
N GLY A 69 3.43 -15.16 14.05
CA GLY A 69 4.35 -16.05 13.36
C GLY A 69 4.08 -16.15 11.86
N TYR A 70 4.91 -16.94 11.17
CA TYR A 70 4.74 -17.18 9.74
C TYR A 70 3.42 -17.87 9.41
N MET A 71 2.84 -17.45 8.29
CA MET A 71 1.74 -18.14 7.63
C MET A 71 2.27 -19.03 6.49
N PRO A 72 1.49 -20.01 5.99
CA PRO A 72 1.82 -20.73 4.76
C PRO A 72 2.07 -19.76 3.60
N ASN A 73 2.87 -20.15 2.61
CA ASN A 73 3.19 -19.29 1.45
C ASN A 73 1.94 -18.75 0.71
N ALA A 74 0.84 -19.51 0.71
CA ALA A 74 -0.42 -19.10 0.11
C ALA A 74 -1.25 -18.13 0.98
N GLY A 75 -0.86 -17.93 2.25
CA GLY A 75 -1.61 -17.22 3.28
C GLY A 75 -2.47 -18.14 4.16
N TYR A 76 -3.07 -17.56 5.20
CA TYR A 76 -4.01 -18.24 6.11
C TYR A 76 -5.23 -18.80 5.38
N LEU A 77 -5.65 -20.00 5.76
CA LEU A 77 -6.78 -20.69 5.11
C LEU A 77 -8.08 -19.91 5.30
N GLU A 78 -8.32 -19.45 6.53
CA GLU A 78 -9.48 -18.67 6.92
C GLU A 78 -9.57 -17.33 6.17
N THR A 79 -8.44 -16.66 5.95
CA THR A 79 -8.40 -15.41 5.16
C THR A 79 -8.78 -15.69 3.71
N ARG A 80 -8.22 -16.75 3.11
CA ARG A 80 -8.53 -17.12 1.73
C ARG A 80 -9.99 -17.53 1.56
N ALA A 81 -10.54 -18.29 2.52
CA ALA A 81 -11.94 -18.69 2.52
C ALA A 81 -12.89 -17.48 2.65
N ALA A 82 -12.57 -16.51 3.51
CA ALA A 82 -13.35 -15.28 3.66
C ALA A 82 -13.36 -14.44 2.37
N VAL A 83 -12.21 -14.29 1.70
CA VAL A 83 -12.12 -13.60 0.41
C VAL A 83 -12.93 -14.34 -0.67
N ALA A 84 -12.84 -15.67 -0.74
CA ALA A 84 -13.61 -16.47 -1.69
C ALA A 84 -15.12 -16.28 -1.48
N ALA A 85 -15.60 -16.37 -0.23
CA ALA A 85 -16.99 -16.14 0.10
C ALA A 85 -17.48 -14.74 -0.31
N GLN A 86 -16.66 -13.69 -0.08
CA GLN A 86 -17.00 -12.34 -0.52
C GLN A 86 -17.10 -12.24 -2.05
N LEU A 87 -16.17 -12.85 -2.77
CA LEU A 87 -16.20 -12.87 -4.24
C LEU A 87 -17.44 -13.58 -4.77
N THR A 88 -17.87 -14.69 -4.14
CA THR A 88 -19.12 -15.36 -4.49
C THR A 88 -20.34 -14.46 -4.31
N LEU A 89 -20.40 -13.70 -3.22
CA LEU A 89 -21.48 -12.73 -2.98
C LEU A 89 -21.47 -11.60 -4.02
N ASP A 90 -20.29 -11.07 -4.35
CA ASP A 90 -20.15 -9.92 -5.24
C ASP A 90 -20.34 -10.26 -6.72
N LYS A 91 -19.97 -11.48 -7.12
CA LYS A 91 -19.81 -11.89 -8.54
C LYS A 91 -20.60 -13.13 -8.92
N GLY A 92 -21.23 -13.83 -7.99
CA GLY A 92 -22.07 -15.01 -8.27
C GLY A 92 -21.31 -16.23 -8.76
N VAL A 93 -20.00 -16.32 -8.46
CA VAL A 93 -19.13 -17.48 -8.78
C VAL A 93 -18.76 -18.28 -7.55
#